data_AF-A0A821MHT7-F1
#
_entry.id   AF-A0A821MHT7-F1
#
_cell.length_a   1.000
_cell.length_b   1.000
_cell.length_c   1.000
_cell.angle_alpha   90.00
_cell.angle_beta   90.00
_cell.angle_gamma   90.00
#
_symmetry.space_group_name_H-M   'P 1'
#
loop_
_entity.id
_entity.type
_entity.pdbx_description
1 polymer ?
#
loop_
_entity_poly.entity_id
_entity_poly.type
_entity_poly.pdbx_seq_one_letter_code
_entity_poly.pdbx_strand_id
1 'polypeptide(L)'
;MTFQADRFYNPKDGTYANVPIMPVHTEKFRGKRQYGTDVLIGNWYEDRSKLQKSNYTHNSTYRIDYSAHINYLPDTVLRRKLLLSQEERPRRMILGHHNINDRKQLISSYDEQYNRRGPYGNDR
;
A
#
# COMPACT_ATOMS: atom_id res chain seq x y z
N MET A 1 14.73 -23.19 -38.30
CA MET A 1 14.76 -22.41 -37.05
C MET A 1 13.32 -22.31 -36.56
N THR A 2 12.90 -23.15 -35.62
CA THR A 2 11.55 -23.09 -35.05
C THR A 2 11.67 -22.54 -33.63
N PHE A 3 11.16 -21.33 -33.43
CA PHE A 3 11.05 -20.69 -32.13
C PHE A 3 10.05 -21.50 -31.28
N GLN A 4 10.55 -22.10 -30.20
CA GLN A 4 9.73 -22.86 -29.27
C GLN A 4 9.07 -21.87 -28.31
N ALA A 5 7.74 -21.82 -28.36
CA ALA A 5 6.91 -20.82 -27.69
C ALA A 5 7.18 -20.72 -26.18
N ASP A 6 7.27 -19.48 -25.70
CA ASP A 6 7.44 -19.14 -24.30
C ASP A 6 6.33 -19.71 -23.42
N ARG A 7 6.74 -20.32 -22.29
CA ARG A 7 5.86 -21.00 -21.35
C ARG A 7 4.94 -20.00 -20.63
N PHE A 8 3.63 -20.19 -20.71
CA PHE A 8 2.64 -19.37 -20.01
C PHE A 8 2.75 -19.52 -18.48
N TYR A 9 2.82 -18.40 -17.76
CA TYR A 9 2.88 -18.31 -16.29
C TYR A 9 1.49 -18.53 -15.66
N ASN A 10 1.38 -19.39 -14.64
CA ASN A 10 0.14 -19.59 -13.88
C ASN A 10 0.15 -18.72 -12.60
N PRO A 11 -0.68 -17.66 -12.52
CA PRO A 11 -0.65 -16.71 -11.41
C PRO A 11 -1.26 -17.23 -10.10
N LYS A 12 -1.93 -18.40 -10.09
CA LYS A 12 -2.54 -18.95 -8.86
C LYS A 12 -1.53 -19.62 -7.94
N ASP A 13 -0.51 -20.26 -8.53
CA ASP A 13 0.44 -21.11 -7.81
C ASP A 13 1.89 -20.67 -8.00
N GLY A 14 2.14 -19.57 -8.72
CA GLY A 14 3.47 -19.01 -8.97
C GLY A 14 4.37 -19.86 -9.88
N THR A 15 3.81 -20.87 -10.54
CA THR A 15 4.52 -21.84 -11.37
C THR A 15 4.23 -21.62 -12.86
N TYR A 16 5.14 -22.04 -13.74
CA TYR A 16 4.91 -22.04 -15.19
C TYR A 16 4.10 -23.28 -15.59
N ALA A 17 3.14 -23.14 -16.50
CA ALA A 17 2.16 -24.19 -16.80
C ALA A 17 2.79 -25.54 -17.21
N ASN A 18 2.19 -26.62 -16.72
CA ASN A 18 2.53 -28.04 -16.93
C ASN A 18 3.83 -28.54 -16.29
N VAL A 19 4.32 -27.93 -15.21
CA VAL A 19 5.11 -28.76 -14.27
C VAL A 19 4.09 -29.72 -13.66
N PRO A 20 4.18 -31.05 -13.90
CA PRO A 20 3.36 -31.96 -13.13
C PRO A 20 3.62 -31.60 -11.66
N ILE A 21 2.56 -31.45 -10.88
CA ILE A 21 2.70 -31.49 -9.43
C ILE A 21 3.26 -32.88 -9.19
N MET A 22 4.59 -32.97 -9.15
CA MET A 22 5.26 -34.15 -8.65
C MET A 22 4.62 -34.30 -7.28
N PRO A 23 3.85 -35.39 -7.02
CA PRO A 23 3.48 -35.67 -5.65
C PRO A 23 4.80 -35.60 -4.92
N VAL A 24 4.91 -34.76 -3.89
CA VAL A 24 6.12 -34.69 -3.08
C VAL A 24 6.33 -36.11 -2.60
N HIS A 25 7.21 -36.81 -3.31
CA HIS A 25 7.34 -38.23 -3.21
C HIS A 25 8.27 -38.44 -2.04
N THR A 26 7.70 -38.25 -0.86
CA THR A 26 8.16 -39.00 0.28
C THR A 26 7.59 -40.40 0.10
N GLU A 27 8.03 -41.13 -0.94
CA GLU A 27 7.96 -42.58 -0.83
C GLU A 27 8.85 -42.93 0.35
N LYS A 28 8.20 -43.18 1.48
CA LYS A 28 8.71 -44.11 2.46
C LYS A 28 8.96 -45.39 1.67
N PHE A 29 10.21 -45.58 1.22
CA PHE A 29 10.65 -46.62 0.29
C PHE A 29 9.84 -47.89 0.49
N ARG A 30 9.15 -48.34 -0.57
CA ARG A 30 8.30 -49.53 -0.58
C ARG A 30 9.16 -50.76 -0.20
N GLY A 31 9.15 -51.12 1.09
CA GLY A 31 9.99 -52.18 1.65
C GLY A 31 10.68 -51.85 2.99
N LYS A 32 10.72 -50.59 3.43
CA LYS A 32 11.25 -50.22 4.76
C LYS A 32 10.16 -50.30 5.83
N ARG A 33 10.48 -50.87 7.00
CA ARG A 33 9.59 -50.84 8.17
C ARG A 33 9.39 -49.39 8.60
N GLN A 34 8.14 -48.98 8.77
CA GLN A 34 7.80 -47.66 9.30
C GLN A 34 7.58 -47.78 10.81
N TYR A 35 8.15 -46.86 11.55
CA TYR A 35 8.02 -46.79 13.01
C TYR A 35 7.21 -45.55 13.38
N GLY A 36 6.54 -45.58 14.53
CA GLY A 36 5.85 -44.41 15.08
C GLY A 36 6.84 -43.31 15.48
N THR A 37 6.33 -42.09 15.65
CA THR A 37 7.12 -40.90 16.06
C THR A 37 7.77 -41.01 17.43
N ASP A 38 7.39 -42.00 18.24
CA ASP A 38 7.99 -42.28 19.55
C ASP A 38 9.34 -42.98 19.44
N VAL A 39 9.59 -43.63 18.30
CA VAL A 39 10.86 -44.29 18.01
C VAL A 39 11.73 -43.31 17.23
N LEU A 40 12.97 -43.11 17.69
CA LEU A 40 13.95 -42.19 17.08
C LEU A 40 14.57 -42.78 15.81
N ILE A 41 13.74 -43.31 14.90
CA ILE A 41 14.15 -43.98 13.67
C ILE A 41 13.38 -43.37 12.50
N GLY A 42 14.06 -43.17 11.38
CA GLY A 42 13.51 -42.48 10.23
C GLY A 42 13.44 -40.97 10.46
N ASN A 43 12.62 -40.28 9.67
CA ASN A 43 12.49 -38.82 9.72
C ASN A 43 11.63 -38.33 10.91
N TRP A 44 11.86 -38.91 12.09
CA TRP A 44 11.04 -38.77 13.29
C TRP A 44 10.93 -37.30 13.75
N TYR A 45 12.01 -36.53 13.60
CA TYR A 45 12.08 -35.13 13.99
C TYR A 45 11.20 -34.24 13.09
N GLU A 46 11.26 -34.43 11.77
CA GLU A 46 10.41 -33.71 10.81
C GLU A 46 8.94 -34.10 10.96
N ASP A 47 8.66 -35.38 11.24
CA ASP A 47 7.29 -35.84 11.48
C ASP A 47 6.65 -35.18 12.71
N ARG A 48 7.43 -34.86 13.75
CA ARG A 48 6.98 -34.08 14.92
C ARG A 48 6.95 -32.57 14.66
N SER A 49 7.83 -32.06 13.81
CA SER A 49 7.97 -30.63 13.52
C SER A 49 6.98 -30.12 12.46
N LYS A 50 5.95 -30.90 12.11
CA LYS A 50 4.89 -30.48 11.18
C LYS A 50 4.21 -29.22 11.72
N LEU A 51 4.41 -28.12 11.01
CA LEU A 51 3.83 -26.82 11.32
C LEU A 51 2.30 -26.94 11.35
N GLN A 52 1.72 -26.67 12.51
CA GLN A 52 0.27 -26.52 12.63
C GLN A 52 -0.11 -25.25 11.87
N LYS A 53 -0.87 -25.42 10.79
CA LYS A 53 -1.41 -24.28 10.04
C LYS A 53 -2.37 -23.54 10.97
N SER A 54 -2.03 -22.34 11.38
CA SER A 54 -2.92 -21.51 12.18
C SER A 54 -4.09 -21.03 11.33
N ASN A 55 -5.26 -20.85 11.94
CA ASN A 55 -6.43 -20.23 11.30
C ASN A 55 -6.25 -18.71 11.12
N TYR A 56 -5.03 -18.24 10.95
CA TYR A 56 -4.72 -16.83 10.87
C TYR A 56 -4.99 -16.31 9.45
N THR A 57 -5.88 -15.33 9.34
CA THR A 57 -6.09 -14.58 8.09
C THR A 57 -5.05 -13.48 8.01
N HIS A 58 -4.08 -13.63 7.09
CA HIS A 58 -3.10 -12.57 6.84
C HIS A 58 -3.81 -11.28 6.38
N ASN A 59 -3.29 -10.15 6.84
CA ASN A 59 -3.73 -8.84 6.40
C ASN A 59 -2.61 -8.13 5.64
N SER A 60 -2.94 -7.37 4.60
CA SER A 60 -1.96 -6.50 3.94
C SER A 60 -1.75 -5.24 4.77
N THR A 61 -0.55 -4.67 4.70
CA THR A 61 -0.24 -3.37 5.30
C THR A 61 -1.22 -2.30 4.81
N TYR A 62 -1.54 -2.33 3.52
CA TYR A 62 -2.56 -1.47 2.92
C TYR A 62 -3.92 -1.53 3.64
N ARG A 63 -4.44 -2.74 3.94
CA ARG A 63 -5.75 -2.85 4.59
C ARG A 63 -5.71 -2.50 6.10
N ILE A 64 -4.52 -2.47 6.70
CA ILE A 64 -4.31 -1.94 8.05
C ILE A 64 -4.33 -0.40 8.00
N ASP A 65 -3.60 0.19 7.06
CA ASP A 65 -3.44 1.64 6.93
C ASP A 65 -4.72 2.33 6.43
N TYR A 66 -5.43 1.69 5.50
CA TYR A 66 -6.63 2.22 4.85
C TYR A 66 -7.86 1.45 5.34
N SER A 67 -8.33 1.81 6.54
CA SER A 67 -9.60 1.32 7.07
C SER A 67 -10.74 2.29 6.75
N ALA A 68 -11.90 1.75 6.39
CA ALA A 68 -13.11 2.54 6.17
C ALA A 68 -13.62 3.08 7.51
N HIS A 69 -13.43 4.37 7.75
CA HIS A 69 -13.98 5.05 8.91
C HIS A 69 -15.45 5.39 8.65
N ILE A 70 -16.34 4.43 8.90
CA ILE A 70 -17.79 4.51 8.61
C ILE A 70 -18.43 5.74 9.28
N ASN A 71 -17.94 6.12 10.46
CA ASN A 71 -18.49 7.24 11.25
C ASN A 71 -17.94 8.63 10.84
N TYR A 72 -16.96 8.69 9.94
CA TYR A 72 -16.28 9.93 9.55
C TYR A 72 -16.34 10.15 8.03
N LEU A 73 -17.41 9.70 7.38
CA LEU A 73 -17.62 10.12 6.00
C LEU A 73 -18.00 11.61 6.02
N PRO A 74 -17.22 12.49 5.36
CA PRO A 74 -17.64 13.87 5.21
C PRO A 74 -18.97 13.86 4.47
N ASP A 75 -19.98 14.53 5.04
CA ASP A 75 -21.32 14.58 4.46
C ASP A 75 -21.25 15.05 3.00
N THR A 76 -21.53 14.12 2.08
CA THR A 76 -21.41 14.33 0.64
C THR A 76 -22.42 15.34 0.14
N VAL A 77 -23.59 15.43 0.80
CA VAL A 77 -24.64 16.40 0.50
C VAL A 77 -24.21 17.78 0.96
N LEU A 78 -23.68 17.90 2.18
CA LEU A 78 -23.13 19.16 2.69
C LEU A 78 -21.97 19.67 1.81
N ARG A 79 -21.05 18.78 1.44
CA ARG A 79 -19.93 19.13 0.54
C ARG A 79 -20.43 19.63 -0.81
N ARG A 80 -21.41 18.95 -1.42
CA ARG A 80 -22.00 19.35 -2.70
C ARG A 80 -22.71 20.70 -2.60
N LYS A 81 -23.50 20.91 -1.54
CA LYS A 81 -24.21 22.17 -1.29
C LYS A 81 -23.24 23.33 -1.09
N LEU A 82 -22.17 23.14 -0.31
CA LEU A 82 -21.14 24.15 -0.12
C LEU A 82 -20.46 24.49 -1.45
N LEU A 83 -20.11 23.50 -2.26
CA LEU A 83 -19.46 23.72 -3.55
C LEU A 83 -20.36 24.53 -4.50
N LEU A 84 -21.63 24.14 -4.65
CA LEU A 84 -22.60 24.88 -5.47
C LEU A 84 -22.84 26.30 -4.94
N SER A 85 -22.92 26.49 -3.63
CA SER A 85 -23.04 27.82 -3.02
C SER A 85 -21.79 28.69 -3.20
N GLN A 86 -20.64 28.09 -3.50
CA GLN A 86 -19.36 28.78 -3.65
C GLN A 86 -19.02 29.06 -5.12
N GLU A 87 -19.62 28.37 -6.10
CA GLU A 87 -19.39 28.60 -7.54
C GLU A 87 -19.72 30.03 -7.98
N GLU A 88 -20.74 30.64 -7.39
CA GLU A 88 -21.15 32.03 -7.69
C GLU A 88 -20.39 33.08 -6.89
N ARG A 89 -19.57 32.67 -5.90
CA ARG A 89 -18.87 33.58 -4.99
C ARG A 89 -17.40 33.70 -5.37
N PRO A 90 -16.84 34.92 -5.43
CA PRO A 90 -15.41 35.09 -5.69
C PRO A 90 -14.60 34.38 -4.60
N ARG A 91 -13.68 33.49 -5.02
CA ARG A 91 -12.82 32.66 -4.15
C ARG A 91 -12.17 33.43 -2.99
N ARG A 92 -11.78 34.69 -3.25
CA ARG A 92 -11.20 35.60 -2.26
C ARG A 92 -12.12 35.85 -1.06
N MET A 93 -13.43 35.86 -1.24
CA MET A 93 -14.38 36.09 -0.15
C MET A 93 -14.51 34.87 0.78
N ILE A 94 -14.15 33.69 0.30
CA ILE A 94 -14.24 32.43 1.06
C ILE A 94 -12.90 32.11 1.73
N LEU A 95 -11.78 32.33 1.00
CA LEU A 95 -10.43 31.94 1.43
C LEU A 95 -9.58 33.10 1.94
N GLY A 96 -10.03 34.35 1.79
CA GLY A 96 -9.31 35.52 2.25
C GLY A 96 -9.51 35.77 3.75
N HIS A 97 -8.43 36.06 4.46
CA HIS A 97 -8.49 36.35 5.90
C HIS A 97 -8.98 37.79 6.20
N HIS A 98 -8.65 38.74 5.33
CA HIS A 98 -9.08 40.15 5.41
C HIS A 98 -9.31 40.71 4.01
N ASN A 99 -9.93 41.89 3.89
CA ASN A 99 -10.03 42.65 2.63
C ASN A 99 -8.68 43.23 2.17
N ILE A 100 -7.57 42.56 2.48
CA ILE A 100 -6.23 42.96 2.07
C ILE A 100 -5.99 42.39 0.68
N ASN A 101 -5.46 43.22 -0.21
CA ASN A 101 -5.15 42.78 -1.56
C ASN A 101 -3.93 41.83 -1.50
N ASP A 102 -4.19 40.51 -1.57
CA ASP A 102 -3.17 39.44 -1.46
C ASP A 102 -2.00 39.58 -2.46
N ARG A 103 -2.16 40.44 -3.48
CA ARG A 103 -1.12 40.78 -4.45
C ARG A 103 0.08 41.53 -3.86
N LYS A 104 0.07 41.87 -2.58
CA LYS A 104 1.13 42.67 -1.93
C LYS A 104 2.25 41.85 -1.30
N GLN A 105 2.15 40.51 -1.23
CA GLN A 105 3.15 39.65 -0.60
C GLN A 105 3.88 38.79 -1.64
N LEU A 106 4.50 39.43 -2.64
CA LEU A 106 5.26 38.74 -3.69
C LEU A 106 6.74 38.55 -3.33
N ILE A 107 7.18 39.11 -2.20
CA ILE A 107 8.57 39.11 -1.76
C ILE A 107 8.64 38.30 -0.47
N SER A 108 9.57 37.36 -0.40
CA SER A 108 9.82 36.62 0.82
C SER A 108 10.64 37.46 1.80
N SER A 109 10.52 37.17 3.09
CA SER A 109 11.30 37.87 4.13
C SER A 109 12.81 37.79 3.88
N TYR A 110 13.29 36.70 3.31
CA TYR A 110 14.70 36.55 2.91
C TYR A 110 15.10 37.55 1.82
N ASP A 111 14.30 37.68 0.77
CA ASP A 111 14.58 38.57 -0.37
C ASP A 111 14.44 40.05 0.04
N GLU A 112 13.57 40.37 1.00
CA GLU A 112 13.50 41.68 1.63
C GLU A 112 14.77 42.02 2.43
N GLN A 113 15.24 41.10 3.28
CA GLN A 113 16.33 41.37 4.22
C GLN A 113 17.72 41.33 3.57
N TYR A 114 17.97 40.33 2.73
CA TYR A 114 19.30 40.10 2.17
C TYR A 114 19.48 40.75 0.80
N ASN A 115 18.45 40.69 -0.06
CA ASN A 115 18.51 41.26 -1.41
C ASN A 115 17.93 42.67 -1.49
N ARG A 116 17.44 43.23 -0.37
CA ARG A 116 16.90 44.60 -0.23
C ARG A 116 15.80 44.92 -1.24
N ARG A 117 15.02 43.91 -1.64
CA ARG A 117 13.94 44.09 -2.63
C ARG A 117 12.65 44.60 -2.03
N GLY A 118 12.60 44.76 -0.71
CA GLY A 118 11.46 45.32 -0.02
C GLY A 118 11.22 46.80 -0.37
N PRO A 119 10.01 47.32 -0.09
CA PRO A 119 9.63 48.69 -0.44
C PRO A 119 10.49 49.79 0.21
N TYR A 120 11.27 49.47 1.25
CA TYR A 120 12.18 50.37 1.96
C TYR A 120 13.67 50.15 1.59
N GLY A 121 13.96 49.36 0.55
CA GLY A 121 15.31 48.91 0.22
C GLY A 121 16.22 49.95 -0.45
N ASN A 122 15.66 51.09 -0.91
CA ASN A 122 16.37 52.10 -1.71
C ASN A 122 16.58 53.45 -0.99
N ASP A 123 16.21 53.61 0.28
CA ASP A 123 16.25 54.89 1.00
C ASP A 123 17.60 55.18 1.69
N ARG A 124 18.74 54.90 1.04
CA ARG A 124 20.08 55.24 1.55
C ARG A 124 20.96 55.88 0.51
#